data_AF-A0A1W1E8A1-F1
#
_entry.id   AF-A0A1W1E8A1-F1
#
_cell.length_a   1.000
_cell.length_b   1.000
_cell.length_c   1.000
_cell.angle_alpha   90.00
_cell.angle_beta   90.00
_cell.angle_gamma   90.00
#
_symmetry.space_group_name_H-M   'P 1'
#
loop_
_entity.id
_entity.type
_entity.pdbx_description
1 polymer ?
#
loop_
_entity_poly.entity_id
_entity_poly.type
_entity_poly.pdbx_seq_one_letter_code
_entity_poly.pdbx_strand_id
1 'polypeptide(L)'
;MFDPIEEIGKDIRYGKSEKKKIKRKNTSFTQQEVDLQKTPFLLFPPGKEMLFLGIYFVTIPYIVGLVFIFFYVSNGNATAFGSLNTDSNFFLIWALGYEIVAVFVLLMIVKSAIRFSINNAQASVRRKPPRKRYR
;
A
#
# COMPACT_ATOMS: atom_id res chain seq x y z
N MET A 1 26.92 -65.89 -47.52
CA MET A 1 25.62 -65.48 -46.96
C MET A 1 25.84 -64.11 -46.36
N PHE A 2 25.43 -63.08 -47.09
CA PHE A 2 25.62 -61.66 -46.81
C PHE A 2 24.24 -61.01 -46.89
N ASP A 3 23.90 -60.21 -45.88
CA ASP A 3 23.00 -59.03 -45.85
C ASP A 3 22.66 -58.71 -44.36
N PRO A 4 22.28 -57.48 -43.97
CA PRO A 4 22.96 -56.21 -44.26
C PRO A 4 23.01 -55.28 -43.01
N ILE A 5 23.75 -54.16 -43.14
CA ILE A 5 23.79 -53.04 -42.19
C ILE A 5 22.60 -52.10 -42.46
N GLU A 6 21.63 -52.05 -41.54
CA GLU A 6 20.59 -51.03 -41.35
C GLU A 6 20.44 -50.89 -39.82
N GLU A 7 20.44 -49.72 -39.16
CA GLU A 7 19.68 -48.51 -39.42
C GLU A 7 20.40 -47.33 -38.72
N ILE A 8 20.80 -46.32 -39.49
CA ILE A 8 21.09 -44.98 -38.99
C ILE A 8 19.76 -44.23 -39.00
N GLY A 9 19.17 -43.97 -37.82
CA GLY A 9 17.84 -43.36 -37.78
C GLY A 9 17.41 -42.82 -36.43
N LYS A 10 17.71 -41.53 -36.20
CA LYS A 10 16.87 -40.55 -35.50
C LYS A 10 16.46 -40.86 -34.04
N ASP A 11 17.06 -40.14 -33.09
CA ASP A 11 16.24 -39.52 -32.04
C ASP A 11 16.83 -38.16 -31.62
N ILE A 12 16.56 -37.15 -32.44
CA ILE A 12 16.67 -35.74 -32.03
C ILE A 12 15.48 -35.47 -31.11
N ARG A 13 15.64 -35.69 -29.80
CA ARG A 13 14.68 -35.18 -28.81
C ARG A 13 15.18 -33.89 -28.20
N TYR A 14 14.69 -32.83 -28.85
CA TYR A 14 14.58 -31.45 -28.38
C TYR A 14 14.65 -31.30 -26.86
N GLY A 15 15.63 -30.51 -26.42
CA GLY A 15 15.69 -29.94 -25.08
C GLY A 15 14.38 -29.22 -24.78
N LYS A 16 13.61 -29.79 -23.85
CA LYS A 16 12.44 -29.18 -23.25
C LYS A 16 12.93 -28.01 -22.41
N SER A 17 13.11 -26.84 -23.01
CA SER A 17 13.33 -25.62 -22.23
C SER A 17 12.05 -25.38 -21.42
N GLU A 18 12.14 -25.69 -20.14
CA GLU A 18 11.15 -25.25 -19.16
C GLU A 18 11.13 -23.73 -19.19
N LYS A 19 10.20 -23.19 -19.97
CA LYS A 19 9.80 -21.79 -19.87
C LYS A 19 9.22 -21.61 -18.48
N LYS A 20 10.06 -21.30 -17.49
CA LYS A 20 9.66 -20.71 -16.22
C LYS A 20 8.77 -19.53 -16.57
N LYS A 21 7.46 -19.75 -16.49
CA LYS A 21 6.46 -18.69 -16.56
C LYS A 21 6.73 -17.81 -15.34
N ILE A 22 7.52 -16.76 -15.54
CA ILE A 22 7.64 -15.65 -14.61
C ILE A 22 6.21 -15.10 -14.53
N LYS A 23 5.46 -15.53 -13.51
CA LYS A 23 4.18 -14.93 -13.15
C LYS A 23 4.49 -13.44 -12.98
N ARG A 24 4.09 -12.63 -13.96
CA ARG A 24 4.05 -11.18 -13.79
C ARG A 24 3.14 -10.96 -12.60
N LYS A 25 3.72 -10.69 -11.44
CA LYS A 25 2.96 -10.21 -10.28
C LYS A 25 2.35 -8.91 -10.74
N ASN A 26 1.08 -8.94 -11.14
CA ASN A 26 0.30 -7.74 -11.41
C ASN A 26 0.17 -7.04 -10.07
N THR A 27 1.15 -6.21 -9.73
CA THR A 27 1.10 -5.31 -8.59
C THR A 27 0.11 -4.20 -8.95
N SER A 28 -1.19 -4.50 -8.85
CA SER A 28 -2.21 -3.48 -8.92
C SER A 28 -2.03 -2.54 -7.73
N PHE A 29 -2.07 -1.24 -7.97
CA PHE A 29 -1.93 -0.19 -6.95
C PHE A 29 -2.93 -0.35 -5.80
N THR A 30 -4.07 -1.00 -6.05
CA THR A 30 -5.17 -1.22 -5.10
C THR A 30 -5.17 -2.59 -4.41
N GLN A 31 -4.30 -3.53 -4.78
CA GLN A 31 -4.25 -4.86 -4.15
C GLN A 31 -3.13 -4.92 -3.12
N GLN A 32 -3.39 -4.35 -1.94
CA GLN A 32 -2.56 -4.54 -0.76
C GLN A 32 -3.32 -5.42 0.24
N GLU A 33 -2.75 -6.58 0.53
CA GLU A 33 -3.27 -7.50 1.55
C GLU A 33 -2.97 -6.88 2.92
N VAL A 34 -4.03 -6.59 3.68
CA VAL A 34 -3.92 -5.96 5.01
C VAL A 34 -4.05 -7.07 6.06
N ASP A 35 -2.95 -7.39 6.72
CA ASP A 35 -2.90 -8.36 7.81
C ASP A 35 -3.01 -7.61 9.15
N LEU A 36 -4.21 -7.62 9.73
CA LEU A 36 -4.55 -6.92 10.98
C LEU A 36 -3.85 -7.52 12.21
N GLN A 37 -3.35 -8.76 12.12
CA GLN A 37 -2.65 -9.42 13.21
C GLN A 37 -1.18 -9.05 13.31
N LYS A 38 -0.60 -8.46 12.25
CA LYS A 38 0.80 -8.03 12.20
C LYS A 38 1.02 -6.57 12.64
N THR A 39 -0.02 -5.88 13.10
CA THR A 39 0.09 -4.49 13.60
C THR A 39 0.35 -4.47 15.11
N PRO A 40 1.61 -4.38 15.58
CA PRO A 40 1.94 -4.46 17.01
C PRO A 40 1.42 -3.27 17.83
N PHE A 41 1.02 -2.17 17.17
CA PHE A 41 0.51 -0.96 17.82
C PHE A 41 -0.98 -1.02 18.14
N LEU A 42 -1.75 -1.92 17.50
CA LEU A 42 -3.16 -2.15 17.81
C LEU A 42 -3.29 -3.50 18.50
N LEU A 43 -3.53 -3.46 19.81
CA LEU A 43 -3.92 -4.60 20.61
C LEU A 43 -5.32 -5.06 20.17
N PHE A 44 -5.38 -5.94 19.17
CA PHE A 44 -6.62 -6.56 18.73
C PHE A 44 -6.81 -7.90 19.43
N PRO A 45 -7.62 -7.98 20.51
CA PRO A 45 -8.01 -9.27 21.06
C PRO A 45 -8.79 -10.07 20.01
N PRO A 46 -8.51 -11.38 19.85
CA PRO A 46 -9.11 -12.20 18.81
C PRO A 46 -10.64 -12.19 18.93
N GLY A 47 -11.33 -11.97 17.81
CA GLY A 47 -12.80 -11.95 17.73
C GLY A 47 -13.46 -10.63 18.13
N LYS A 48 -12.71 -9.58 18.49
CA LYS A 48 -13.25 -8.23 18.77
C LYS A 48 -12.71 -7.14 17.85
N GLU A 49 -12.06 -7.50 16.75
CA GLU A 49 -11.36 -6.55 15.86
C GLU A 49 -12.27 -5.42 15.38
N MET A 50 -13.50 -5.72 14.96
CA MET A 50 -14.45 -4.73 14.45
C MET A 50 -14.88 -3.70 15.50
N LEU A 51 -15.06 -4.13 16.76
CA LEU A 51 -15.43 -3.23 17.85
C LEU A 51 -14.28 -2.26 18.15
N PHE A 52 -13.07 -2.78 18.29
CA PHE A 52 -11.88 -1.96 18.54
C PHE A 52 -11.61 -1.02 17.37
N LEU A 53 -11.78 -1.47 16.13
CA LEU A 53 -11.62 -0.63 14.95
C LEU A 53 -12.63 0.53 14.93
N GLY A 54 -13.89 0.28 15.31
CA GLY A 54 -14.90 1.33 15.47
C GLY A 54 -14.53 2.34 16.55
N ILE A 55 -14.06 1.86 17.72
CA ILE A 55 -13.59 2.74 18.80
C ILE A 55 -12.41 3.59 18.32
N TYR A 56 -11.43 2.99 17.63
CA TYR A 56 -10.29 3.71 17.08
C TYR A 56 -10.69 4.74 16.04
N PHE A 57 -11.67 4.42 15.18
CA PHE A 57 -12.19 5.33 14.18
C PHE A 57 -12.77 6.61 14.78
N VAL A 58 -13.39 6.52 15.96
CA VAL A 58 -13.95 7.68 16.66
C VAL A 58 -12.90 8.40 17.53
N THR A 59 -12.06 7.63 18.24
CA THR A 59 -11.12 8.17 19.24
C THR A 59 -9.88 8.80 18.63
N ILE A 60 -9.32 8.23 17.56
CA ILE A 60 -8.09 8.77 16.93
C ILE A 60 -8.29 10.22 16.44
N PRO A 61 -9.31 10.53 15.62
CA PRO A 61 -9.55 11.89 15.17
C PRO A 61 -9.80 12.84 16.34
N TYR A 62 -10.56 12.41 17.35
CA TYR A 62 -10.82 13.24 18.52
C TYR A 62 -9.53 13.64 19.25
N ILE A 63 -8.63 12.69 19.51
CA ILE A 63 -7.35 12.97 20.15
C ILE A 63 -6.50 13.90 19.29
N VAL A 64 -6.45 13.66 17.96
CA VAL A 64 -5.72 14.52 17.03
C VAL A 64 -6.27 15.95 17.04
N GLY A 65 -7.60 16.11 17.05
CA GLY A 65 -8.26 17.40 17.14
C GLY A 65 -7.96 18.14 18.43
N LEU A 66 -8.00 17.45 19.58
CA LEU A 66 -7.64 18.03 20.87
C LEU A 66 -6.17 18.49 20.90
N VAL A 67 -5.25 17.64 20.45
CA VAL A 67 -3.82 17.97 20.36
C VAL A 67 -3.61 19.18 19.45
N PHE A 68 -4.30 19.23 18.32
CA PHE A 68 -4.21 20.37 17.41
C PHE A 68 -4.72 21.66 18.03
N ILE A 69 -5.89 21.65 18.66
CA ILE A 69 -6.42 22.84 19.34
C ILE A 69 -5.47 23.27 20.46
N PHE A 70 -4.95 22.32 21.23
CA PHE A 70 -4.03 22.60 22.33
C PHE A 70 -2.75 23.29 21.85
N PHE A 71 -2.06 22.73 20.86
CA PHE A 71 -0.79 23.26 20.39
C PHE A 71 -0.94 24.43 19.42
N TYR A 72 -1.90 24.38 18.50
CA TYR A 72 -2.01 25.34 17.40
C TYR A 72 -2.93 26.51 17.73
N VAL A 73 -4.08 26.26 18.37
CA VAL A 73 -5.06 27.33 18.65
C VAL A 73 -4.75 28.01 19.99
N SER A 74 -4.53 27.24 21.05
CA SER A 74 -4.22 27.80 22.38
C SER A 74 -2.75 28.08 22.63
N ASN A 75 -1.85 27.82 21.65
CA ASN A 75 -0.40 28.00 21.79
C ASN A 75 0.18 27.31 23.06
N GLY A 76 -0.34 26.15 23.44
CA GLY A 76 0.07 25.41 24.64
C GLY A 76 -0.38 26.00 25.98
N ASN A 77 -1.23 27.04 25.98
CA ASN A 77 -1.77 27.61 27.21
C ASN A 77 -3.00 26.82 27.68
N ALA A 78 -2.84 26.13 28.83
CA ALA A 78 -3.91 25.33 29.43
C ALA A 78 -5.15 26.15 29.84
N THR A 79 -5.00 27.43 30.19
CA THR A 79 -6.16 28.26 30.57
C THR A 79 -6.99 28.63 29.35
N ALA A 80 -6.34 29.04 28.26
CA ALA A 80 -6.99 29.33 26.98
C ALA A 80 -7.60 28.06 26.35
N PHE A 81 -6.94 26.92 26.50
CA PHE A 81 -7.48 25.64 26.05
C PHE A 81 -8.75 25.25 26.82
N GLY A 82 -8.75 25.40 28.15
CA GLY A 82 -9.91 25.06 28.98
C GLY A 82 -11.15 25.87 28.63
N SER A 83 -11.00 27.18 28.40
CA SER A 83 -12.12 28.02 27.95
C SER A 83 -12.62 27.60 26.57
N LEU A 84 -11.72 27.40 25.62
CA LEU A 84 -12.09 26.98 24.26
C LEU A 84 -12.76 25.61 24.24
N ASN A 85 -12.29 24.65 25.03
CA ASN A 85 -12.84 23.31 25.09
C ASN A 85 -14.21 23.27 25.78
N THR A 86 -14.50 24.20 26.69
CA THR A 86 -15.81 24.31 27.34
C THR A 86 -16.86 24.89 26.39
N ASP A 87 -16.46 25.86 25.56
CA ASP A 87 -17.36 26.51 24.59
C ASP A 87 -17.47 25.73 23.26
N SER A 88 -16.47 24.91 22.93
CA SER A 88 -16.45 24.14 21.70
C SER A 88 -17.31 22.89 21.81
N ASN A 89 -18.21 22.70 20.85
CA ASN A 89 -18.98 21.47 20.74
C ASN A 89 -18.04 20.29 20.42
N PHE A 90 -18.23 19.14 21.09
CA PHE A 90 -17.47 17.91 20.89
C PHE A 90 -17.32 17.55 19.39
N PHE A 91 -18.41 17.71 18.61
CA PHE A 91 -18.41 17.43 17.18
C PHE A 91 -17.45 18.31 16.38
N LEU A 92 -17.19 19.54 16.81
CA LEU A 92 -16.27 20.46 16.13
C LEU A 92 -14.83 19.97 16.28
N ILE A 93 -14.42 19.64 17.51
CA ILE A 93 -13.10 19.08 17.82
C ILE A 93 -12.88 17.78 17.05
N TRP A 94 -13.91 16.93 17.03
CA TRP A 94 -13.89 15.64 16.34
C TRP A 94 -13.76 15.80 14.81
N ALA A 95 -14.56 16.67 14.19
CA ALA A 95 -14.51 16.96 12.76
C ALA A 95 -13.15 17.55 12.35
N LEU A 96 -12.63 18.49 13.13
CA LEU A 96 -11.33 19.11 12.90
C LEU A 96 -10.20 18.07 12.96
N GLY A 97 -10.32 17.10 13.86
CA GLY A 97 -9.45 15.93 13.90
C GLY A 97 -9.41 15.14 12.60
N TYR A 98 -10.57 14.89 11.97
CA TYR A 98 -10.63 14.19 10.69
C TYR A 98 -10.01 14.99 9.55
N GLU A 99 -10.14 16.31 9.53
CA GLU A 99 -9.51 17.11 8.48
C GLU A 99 -8.00 16.92 8.49
N ILE A 100 -7.38 16.96 9.68
CA ILE A 100 -5.94 16.76 9.82
C ILE A 100 -5.55 15.36 9.34
N VAL A 101 -6.24 14.32 9.80
CA VAL A 101 -5.99 12.94 9.38
C VAL A 101 -6.18 12.79 7.86
N ALA A 102 -7.22 13.39 7.28
CA ALA A 102 -7.50 13.34 5.86
C ALA A 102 -6.41 14.01 5.04
N VAL A 103 -5.88 15.16 5.48
CA VAL A 103 -4.75 15.83 4.83
C VAL A 103 -3.51 14.93 4.82
N PHE A 104 -3.19 14.27 5.93
CA PHE A 104 -2.07 13.32 5.97
C PHE A 104 -2.29 12.12 5.04
N VAL A 105 -3.49 11.53 5.04
CA VAL A 105 -3.83 10.42 4.15
C VAL A 105 -3.74 10.85 2.68
N LEU A 106 -4.25 12.03 2.34
CA LEU A 106 -4.20 12.57 0.99
C LEU A 106 -2.76 12.78 0.53
N LEU A 107 -1.90 13.34 1.38
CA LEU A 107 -0.48 13.49 1.11
C LEU A 107 0.21 12.13 0.87
N MET A 108 -0.15 11.10 1.66
CA MET A 108 0.37 9.75 1.45
C MET A 108 -0.09 9.14 0.12
N ILE A 109 -1.35 9.35 -0.26
CA ILE A 109 -1.89 8.88 -1.55
C ILE A 109 -1.15 9.57 -2.71
N VAL A 110 -1.01 10.89 -2.67
CA VAL A 110 -0.29 11.66 -3.69
C VAL A 110 1.16 11.20 -3.80
N LYS A 111 1.86 11.04 -2.66
CA LYS A 111 3.23 10.51 -2.63
C LYS A 111 3.33 9.13 -3.26
N SER A 112 2.38 8.25 -2.96
CA SER A 112 2.30 6.90 -3.53
C SER A 112 2.06 6.94 -5.04
N ALA A 113 1.14 7.80 -5.50
CA ALA A 113 0.81 7.96 -6.91
C ALA A 113 2.01 8.49 -7.73
N ILE A 114 2.73 9.49 -7.21
CA ILE A 114 3.95 10.01 -7.85
C ILE A 114 5.00 8.89 -7.95
N ARG A 115 5.24 8.15 -6.87
CA ARG A 115 6.20 7.04 -6.85
C ARG A 115 5.86 5.95 -7.85
N PHE A 116 4.57 5.59 -7.94
CA PHE A 116 4.08 4.62 -8.90
C PHE A 116 4.31 5.08 -10.34
N SER A 117 4.00 6.36 -10.65
CA SER A 117 4.21 6.95 -11.97
C SER A 117 5.67 6.90 -12.42
N ILE A 118 6.60 7.30 -11.54
CA ILE A 118 8.04 7.27 -11.81
C ILE A 118 8.52 5.84 -12.09
N ASN A 119 8.12 4.88 -11.25
CA ASN A 119 8.52 3.47 -11.40
C ASN A 119 7.99 2.87 -12.71
N ASN A 120 6.76 3.22 -13.11
CA ASN A 120 6.15 2.71 -14.34
C ASN A 120 6.79 3.33 -15.61
N ALA A 121 7.15 4.62 -15.56
CA ALA A 121 7.88 5.29 -16.64
C ALA A 121 9.26 4.68 -16.89
N GLN A 122 10.00 4.28 -15.84
CA GLN A 122 11.28 3.59 -16.00
C GLN A 122 11.13 2.16 -16.55
N ALA A 123 10.03 1.48 -16.22
CA ALA A 123 9.74 0.14 -16.71
C ALA A 123 9.43 0.11 -18.22
N SER A 124 8.85 1.16 -18.79
CA SER A 124 8.58 1.25 -20.23
C SER A 124 9.85 1.49 -21.05
N VAL A 125 10.79 2.30 -20.55
CA VAL A 125 12.09 2.55 -21.21
C VAL A 125 12.94 1.28 -21.30
N ARG A 126 12.93 0.43 -20.26
CA ARG A 126 13.66 -0.85 -20.25
C ARG A 126 13.07 -1.94 -21.14
N ARG A 127 11.85 -1.76 -21.65
CA ARG A 127 11.15 -2.76 -22.49
C ARG A 127 11.36 -2.55 -24.00
N LYS A 128 12.28 -1.68 -24.43
CA LYS A 128 12.61 -1.59 -25.87
C LYS A 128 13.02 -2.99 -26.38
N PRO A 129 12.27 -3.60 -27.32
CA PRO A 129 12.62 -4.92 -27.83
C PRO A 129 13.97 -4.84 -28.58
N PRO A 130 14.77 -5.92 -28.58
CA PRO A 130 15.99 -5.95 -29.37
C PRO A 130 15.62 -5.69 -30.83
N ARG A 131 16.21 -4.64 -31.39
CA ARG A 131 15.99 -4.20 -32.78
C ARG A 131 16.39 -5.37 -33.67
N LYS A 132 15.43 -6.07 -34.26
CA LYS A 132 15.69 -7.17 -35.19
C LYS A 132 16.50 -6.61 -36.37
N ARG A 133 17.79 -6.93 -36.42
CA ARG A 133 18.62 -6.73 -37.61
C ARG A 133 18.13 -7.72 -38.65
N TYR A 134 17.41 -7.24 -39.66
CA TYR A 134 17.28 -7.97 -40.92
C TYR A 134 18.63 -7.86 -41.63
N ARG A 135 19.21 -9.02 -41.96
CA ARG A 135 20.37 -9.19 -42.83
C ARG A 135 19.88 -9.73 -44.16
#